data_AF-A0AAN7Y7F5-F1
#
_entry.id   AF-A0AAN7Y7F5-F1
#
_cell.length_a   1.000
_cell.length_b   1.000
_cell.length_c   1.000
_cell.angle_alpha   90.00
_cell.angle_beta   90.00
_cell.angle_gamma   90.00
#
_symmetry.space_group_name_H-M   'P 1'
#
loop_
_entity.id
_entity.type
_entity.pdbx_description
1 polymer ?
#
loop_
_entity_poly.entity_id
_entity_poly.type
_entity_poly.pdbx_seq_one_letter_code
_entity_poly.pdbx_strand_id
1 'polypeptide(L)'
;MDEQLQEEFSKSEDITETVNKLPTKPQDELFNRVFGCGQQCPFCKVPCEAGGKKHIKHHAAVHRPQGLGRYRIKDTQKLTETMCTTDVHSEAKFSCADTNGEWHPYKEYSTIYPDWLIPPDYTREASDYWKYVLVKYNDSFAQEYNAKPADVPGAWRNITKEQALKGLKEAFNIK
;
A
#
# COMPACT_ATOMS: atom_id res chain seq x y z
N MET A 1 29.14 -4.69 10.54
CA MET A 1 29.65 -5.07 9.22
C MET A 1 31.11 -5.38 9.43
N ASP A 2 31.59 -6.58 9.10
CA ASP A 2 32.97 -6.96 9.39
C ASP A 2 33.95 -5.99 8.73
N GLU A 3 34.93 -5.52 9.49
CA GLU A 3 35.93 -4.55 9.03
C GLU A 3 36.76 -5.09 7.85
N GLN A 4 36.97 -6.41 7.80
CA GLN A 4 37.60 -7.09 6.66
C GLN A 4 36.80 -6.96 5.36
N LEU A 5 35.47 -7.13 5.43
CA LEU A 5 34.61 -6.99 4.25
C LEU A 5 34.63 -5.55 3.73
N GLN A 6 34.63 -4.55 4.62
CA GLN A 6 34.74 -3.14 4.22
C GLN A 6 36.04 -2.84 3.47
N GLU A 7 37.16 -3.41 3.94
CA GLU A 7 38.46 -3.20 3.31
C GLU A 7 38.55 -3.89 1.95
N GLU A 8 38.01 -5.11 1.80
CA GLU A 8 37.94 -5.82 0.52
C GLU A 8 37.08 -5.07 -0.52
N PHE A 9 35.92 -4.55 -0.13
CA PHE A 9 35.08 -3.74 -1.01
C PHE A 9 35.75 -2.44 -1.44
N SER A 10 36.52 -1.81 -0.54
CA SER A 10 37.19 -0.53 -0.82
C SER A 10 38.40 -0.67 -1.75
N LYS A 11 39.00 -1.87 -1.82
CA LYS A 11 40.18 -2.15 -2.64
C LYS A 11 39.87 -2.93 -3.93
N SER A 12 38.62 -3.29 -4.16
CA SER A 12 38.22 -4.08 -5.34
C SER A 12 38.24 -3.25 -6.62
N GLU A 13 38.92 -3.77 -7.65
CA GLU A 13 38.91 -3.21 -9.02
C GLU A 13 37.69 -3.70 -9.82
N ASP A 14 37.09 -4.85 -9.45
CA ASP A 14 35.86 -5.40 -10.04
C ASP A 14 34.83 -5.74 -8.95
N ILE A 15 33.91 -4.80 -8.76
CA ILE A 15 32.81 -4.90 -7.80
C ILE A 15 31.94 -6.14 -8.07
N THR A 16 31.80 -6.54 -9.34
CA THR A 16 30.96 -7.67 -9.75
C THR A 16 31.53 -8.98 -9.21
N GLU A 17 32.84 -9.18 -9.34
CA GLU A 17 33.53 -10.36 -8.83
C GLU A 17 33.44 -10.43 -7.30
N THR A 18 33.63 -9.29 -6.61
CA THR A 18 33.51 -9.21 -5.15
C THR A 18 32.09 -9.54 -4.67
N VAL A 19 31.06 -9.02 -5.33
CA VAL A 19 29.66 -9.31 -4.99
C VAL A 19 29.33 -10.80 -5.19
N ASN A 20 29.89 -11.44 -6.22
CA ASN A 20 29.66 -12.87 -6.49
C ASN A 20 30.35 -13.80 -5.48
N LYS A 21 31.38 -13.33 -4.77
CA LYS A 21 32.09 -14.10 -3.73
C LYS A 21 31.36 -14.08 -2.38
N LEU A 22 30.35 -13.24 -2.21
CA LEU A 22 29.61 -13.17 -0.95
C LEU A 22 28.83 -14.46 -0.69
N PRO A 23 28.75 -14.91 0.58
CA PRO A 23 28.01 -16.12 0.95
C PRO A 23 26.50 -15.97 0.74
N THR A 24 25.99 -14.74 0.69
CA THR A 24 24.61 -14.41 0.35
C THR A 24 24.60 -13.45 -0.83
N LYS A 25 23.56 -13.55 -1.66
CA LYS A 25 23.35 -12.64 -2.79
C LYS A 25 22.76 -11.32 -2.28
N PRO A 26 23.47 -10.18 -2.36
CA PRO A 26 22.96 -8.91 -1.83
C PRO A 26 21.63 -8.50 -2.45
N GLN A 27 21.40 -8.81 -3.73
CA GLN A 27 20.13 -8.56 -4.40
C GLN A 27 18.96 -9.31 -3.76
N ASP A 28 19.17 -10.53 -3.25
CA ASP A 28 18.13 -11.31 -2.61
C ASP A 28 17.83 -10.75 -1.21
N GLU A 29 18.86 -10.30 -0.49
CA GLU A 29 18.70 -9.61 0.80
C GLU A 29 18.00 -8.25 0.66
N LEU A 30 18.38 -7.46 -0.34
CA LEU A 30 17.73 -6.20 -0.69
C LEU A 30 16.28 -6.44 -1.09
N PHE A 31 16.02 -7.43 -1.96
CA PHE A 31 14.68 -7.81 -2.36
C PHE A 31 13.84 -8.22 -1.15
N ASN A 32 14.36 -9.10 -0.29
CA ASN A 32 13.68 -9.52 0.93
C ASN A 32 13.38 -8.34 1.87
N ARG A 33 14.25 -7.33 1.91
CA ARG A 33 14.07 -6.14 2.73
C ARG A 33 13.02 -5.19 2.14
N VAL A 34 12.97 -5.04 0.81
CA VAL A 34 12.01 -4.19 0.09
C VAL A 34 10.63 -4.84 -0.01
N PHE A 35 10.58 -6.16 -0.22
CA PHE A 35 9.34 -6.93 -0.31
C PHE A 35 8.61 -7.01 1.04
N GLY A 36 9.34 -6.88 2.16
CA GLY A 36 8.78 -6.90 3.50
C GLY A 36 8.26 -8.28 3.90
N CYS A 37 7.17 -8.32 4.66
CA CYS A 37 6.57 -9.58 5.12
C CYS A 37 5.55 -10.18 4.13
N GLY A 38 5.31 -9.53 2.99
CA GLY A 38 4.33 -9.98 1.98
C GLY A 38 2.86 -9.79 2.37
N GLN A 39 2.54 -9.37 3.60
CA GLN A 39 1.17 -9.08 4.02
C GLN A 39 0.64 -7.80 3.37
N GLN A 40 -0.67 -7.74 3.13
CA GLN A 40 -1.34 -6.60 2.51
C GLN A 40 -2.57 -6.17 3.31
N CYS A 41 -2.85 -4.86 3.33
CA CYS A 41 -4.01 -4.31 4.01
C CYS A 41 -5.28 -5.03 3.52
N PRO A 42 -6.16 -5.53 4.39
CA PRO A 42 -7.29 -6.36 3.99
C PRO A 42 -8.23 -5.64 3.01
N PHE A 43 -8.33 -4.31 3.12
CA PHE A 43 -9.24 -3.47 2.35
C PHE A 43 -8.62 -2.95 1.04
N CYS A 44 -7.54 -2.17 1.12
CA CYS A 44 -6.96 -1.52 -0.05
C CYS A 44 -5.76 -2.26 -0.67
N LYS A 45 -5.34 -3.37 -0.07
CA LYS A 45 -4.22 -4.22 -0.52
C LYS A 45 -2.87 -3.50 -0.61
N VAL A 46 -2.70 -2.35 0.06
CA VAL A 46 -1.36 -1.74 0.20
C VAL A 46 -0.44 -2.73 0.93
N PRO A 47 0.81 -2.93 0.48
CA PRO A 47 1.76 -3.78 1.19
C PRO A 47 2.03 -3.29 2.61
N CYS A 48 2.34 -4.22 3.50
CA CYS A 48 2.80 -3.91 4.85
C CYS A 48 4.18 -3.25 4.80
N GLU A 49 4.32 -2.16 5.55
CA GLU A 49 5.56 -1.38 5.67
C GLU A 49 6.26 -1.59 7.02
N ALA A 50 5.68 -2.41 7.91
CA ALA A 50 6.34 -2.78 9.16
C ALA A 50 7.70 -3.44 8.84
N GLY A 51 8.78 -2.78 9.28
CA GLY A 51 10.13 -3.13 8.90
C GLY A 51 10.55 -4.53 9.33
N GLY A 52 11.32 -5.20 8.47
CA GLY A 52 11.86 -6.54 8.73
C GLY A 52 10.80 -7.65 8.64
N LYS A 53 11.28 -8.91 8.70
CA LYS A 53 10.41 -10.10 8.58
C LYS A 53 9.63 -10.42 9.87
N LYS A 54 10.03 -9.88 11.01
CA LYS A 54 9.45 -10.18 12.33
C LYS A 54 8.72 -8.95 12.88
N HIS A 55 7.41 -8.94 12.78
CA HIS A 55 6.53 -7.98 13.45
C HIS A 55 5.16 -8.62 13.71
N ILE A 56 4.49 -8.18 14.76
CA ILE A 56 3.17 -8.70 15.17
C ILE A 56 2.04 -7.91 14.51
N LYS A 57 2.22 -6.60 14.34
CA LYS A 57 1.21 -5.72 13.76
C LYS A 57 1.65 -5.21 12.41
N HIS A 58 0.75 -5.31 11.44
CA HIS A 58 0.88 -4.81 10.09
C HIS A 58 0.31 -3.39 10.00
N HIS A 59 1.00 -2.53 9.27
CA HIS A 59 0.54 -1.17 8.99
C HIS A 59 1.15 -0.68 7.68
N ALA A 60 0.61 0.43 7.17
CA ALA A 60 1.19 1.22 6.10
C ALA A 60 1.01 2.71 6.45
N ALA A 61 1.95 3.56 6.05
CA ALA A 61 1.85 4.99 6.25
C ALA A 61 0.82 5.61 5.30
N VAL A 62 0.78 5.15 4.05
CA VAL A 62 -0.12 5.68 3.02
C VAL A 62 -1.01 4.57 2.48
N HIS A 63 -2.30 4.67 2.80
CA HIS A 63 -3.31 3.79 2.20
C HIS A 63 -3.75 4.33 0.83
N ARG A 64 -4.52 3.54 0.10
CA ARG A 64 -5.04 3.89 -1.23
C ARG A 64 -6.54 3.62 -1.33
N PRO A 65 -7.26 4.19 -2.31
CA PRO A 65 -8.66 3.87 -2.55
C PRO A 65 -8.88 2.36 -2.67
N GLN A 66 -9.91 1.84 -2.02
CA GLN A 66 -10.15 0.40 -1.92
C GLN A 66 -10.39 -0.26 -3.28
N GLY A 67 -10.92 0.48 -4.25
CA GLY A 67 -11.11 0.05 -5.63
C GLY A 67 -9.82 -0.37 -6.32
N LEU A 68 -8.67 0.22 -5.96
CA LEU A 68 -7.37 -0.22 -6.45
C LEU A 68 -6.99 -1.61 -5.92
N GLY A 69 -7.52 -1.97 -4.75
CA GLY A 69 -7.45 -3.30 -4.14
C GLY A 69 -8.55 -4.27 -4.58
N ARG A 70 -9.26 -3.98 -5.69
CA ARG A 70 -10.38 -4.76 -6.27
C ARG A 70 -11.69 -4.72 -5.49
N TYR A 71 -11.83 -3.86 -4.47
CA TYR A 71 -13.08 -3.68 -3.77
C TYR A 71 -14.11 -2.94 -4.65
N ARG A 72 -15.36 -3.39 -4.61
CA ARG A 72 -16.46 -2.80 -5.38
C ARG A 72 -17.75 -2.77 -4.58
N ILE A 73 -18.57 -1.79 -4.87
CA ILE A 73 -19.90 -1.64 -4.29
C ILE A 73 -20.78 -2.78 -4.82
N LYS A 74 -21.37 -3.57 -3.91
CA LYS A 74 -22.11 -4.80 -4.26
C LYS A 74 -23.27 -4.56 -5.24
N ASP A 75 -24.00 -3.47 -5.09
CA ASP A 75 -25.20 -3.24 -5.89
C ASP A 75 -24.88 -2.63 -7.26
N THR A 76 -23.95 -1.68 -7.31
CA THR A 76 -23.63 -0.96 -8.55
C THR A 76 -22.52 -1.62 -9.36
N GLN A 77 -21.75 -2.51 -8.73
CA GLN A 77 -20.49 -3.10 -9.24
C GLN A 77 -19.41 -2.06 -9.55
N LYS A 78 -19.55 -0.82 -9.05
CA LYS A 78 -18.52 0.23 -9.21
C LYS A 78 -17.36 0.00 -8.27
N LEU A 79 -16.15 0.30 -8.72
CA LEU A 79 -14.97 0.34 -7.86
C LEU A 79 -15.19 1.32 -6.69
N THR A 80 -14.79 0.92 -5.49
CA THR A 80 -14.93 1.74 -4.28
C THR A 80 -13.87 2.83 -4.25
N GLU A 81 -14.28 4.10 -4.19
CA GLU A 81 -13.37 5.24 -4.09
C GLU A 81 -12.91 5.53 -2.67
N THR A 82 -13.65 5.10 -1.65
CA THR A 82 -13.34 5.44 -0.25
C THR A 82 -12.02 4.85 0.22
N MET A 83 -11.41 5.56 1.18
CA MET A 83 -10.16 5.16 1.84
C MET A 83 -10.48 4.31 3.06
N CYS A 84 -9.76 3.20 3.26
CA CYS A 84 -9.99 2.36 4.45
C CYS A 84 -9.69 3.11 5.76
N THR A 85 -8.77 4.08 5.75
CA THR A 85 -8.47 4.94 6.90
C THR A 85 -9.66 5.82 7.30
N THR A 86 -10.49 6.21 6.34
CA THR A 86 -11.76 6.91 6.61
C THR A 86 -12.84 5.92 7.05
N ASP A 87 -12.98 4.81 6.35
CA ASP A 87 -14.07 3.86 6.59
C ASP A 87 -14.01 3.22 7.98
N VAL A 88 -12.82 2.84 8.46
CA VAL A 88 -12.64 2.29 9.83
C VAL A 88 -12.91 3.28 10.96
N HIS A 89 -13.11 4.56 10.65
CA HIS A 89 -13.52 5.60 11.60
C HIS A 89 -14.94 6.12 11.33
N SER A 90 -15.73 5.39 10.54
CA SER A 90 -17.09 5.75 10.16
C SER A 90 -18.09 4.66 10.54
N GLU A 91 -19.38 4.90 10.28
CA GLU A 91 -20.45 3.91 10.41
C GLU A 91 -20.60 3.02 9.16
N ALA A 92 -19.68 3.11 8.20
CA ALA A 92 -19.66 2.26 7.03
C ALA A 92 -19.50 0.78 7.43
N LYS A 93 -19.97 -0.10 6.54
CA LYS A 93 -19.85 -1.54 6.69
C LYS A 93 -19.13 -2.15 5.49
N PHE A 94 -18.50 -3.30 5.70
CA PHE A 94 -17.90 -4.11 4.64
C PHE A 94 -18.44 -5.53 4.66
N SER A 95 -18.31 -6.20 3.52
CA SER A 95 -18.66 -7.60 3.34
C SER A 95 -17.67 -8.20 2.35
N CYS A 96 -17.03 -9.31 2.72
CA CYS A 96 -16.05 -9.99 1.90
C CYS A 96 -16.04 -11.50 2.16
N ALA A 97 -15.12 -12.21 1.52
CA ALA A 97 -14.95 -13.64 1.72
C ALA A 97 -14.68 -13.98 3.21
N ASP A 98 -13.84 -13.19 3.88
CA ASP A 98 -13.47 -13.40 5.28
C ASP A 98 -14.66 -13.18 6.25
N THR A 99 -15.73 -12.52 5.79
CA THR A 99 -16.99 -12.34 6.53
C THR A 99 -18.12 -13.24 6.02
N ASN A 100 -17.82 -14.24 5.17
CA ASN A 100 -18.82 -15.06 4.49
C ASN A 100 -19.92 -14.24 3.76
N GLY A 101 -19.61 -13.01 3.35
CA GLY A 101 -20.56 -12.11 2.71
C GLY A 101 -21.54 -11.40 3.67
N GLU A 102 -21.38 -11.56 4.99
CA GLU A 102 -22.12 -10.80 5.98
C GLU A 102 -21.53 -9.38 6.12
N TRP A 103 -22.40 -8.43 6.48
CA TRP A 103 -22.02 -7.02 6.65
C TRP A 103 -21.51 -6.76 8.06
N HIS A 104 -20.24 -6.33 8.17
CA HIS A 104 -19.61 -5.97 9.43
C HIS A 104 -19.23 -4.49 9.46
N PRO A 105 -19.34 -3.79 10.61
CA PRO A 105 -18.85 -2.42 10.75
C PRO A 105 -17.35 -2.34 10.50
N TYR A 106 -16.91 -1.37 9.68
CA TYR A 106 -15.48 -1.15 9.46
C TYR A 106 -14.75 -0.79 10.77
N LYS A 107 -15.39 -0.06 11.68
CA LYS A 107 -14.82 0.29 13.00
C LYS A 107 -14.50 -0.92 13.89
N GLU A 108 -15.08 -2.09 13.58
CA GLU A 108 -14.86 -3.36 14.28
C GLU A 108 -13.97 -4.33 13.48
N TYR A 109 -13.27 -3.84 12.45
CA TYR A 109 -12.45 -4.69 11.57
C TYR A 109 -11.42 -5.54 12.32
N SER A 110 -10.91 -5.08 13.46
CA SER A 110 -9.90 -5.77 14.27
C SER A 110 -10.42 -7.07 14.89
N THR A 111 -11.74 -7.29 14.94
CA THR A 111 -12.32 -8.59 15.32
C THR A 111 -12.05 -9.68 14.28
N ILE A 112 -11.88 -9.29 13.02
CA ILE A 112 -11.62 -10.18 11.87
C ILE A 112 -10.13 -10.13 11.47
N TYR A 113 -9.53 -8.95 11.52
CA TYR A 113 -8.12 -8.70 11.18
C TYR A 113 -7.36 -8.14 12.38
N PRO A 114 -7.16 -8.93 13.45
CA PRO A 114 -6.57 -8.43 14.70
C PRO A 114 -5.15 -7.89 14.52
N ASP A 115 -4.42 -8.38 13.53
CA ASP A 115 -3.01 -8.02 13.30
C ASP A 115 -2.81 -6.82 12.37
N TRP A 116 -3.89 -6.21 11.89
CA TRP A 116 -3.81 -4.97 11.12
C TRP A 116 -4.08 -3.75 11.99
N LEU A 117 -3.24 -2.73 11.82
CA LEU A 117 -3.43 -1.39 12.36
C LEU A 117 -3.67 -0.43 11.20
N ILE A 118 -4.87 0.12 11.14
CA ILE A 118 -5.31 1.10 10.15
C ILE A 118 -5.61 2.40 10.89
N PRO A 119 -4.62 3.29 11.08
CA PRO A 119 -4.83 4.56 11.75
C PRO A 119 -5.68 5.50 10.88
N PRO A 120 -6.31 6.52 11.48
CA PRO A 120 -6.93 7.57 10.69
C PRO A 120 -5.85 8.31 9.90
N ASP A 121 -6.19 8.73 8.70
CA ASP A 121 -5.27 9.50 7.85
C ASP A 121 -5.24 10.95 8.35
N TYR A 122 -4.13 11.34 8.98
CA TYR A 122 -3.95 12.69 9.52
C TYR A 122 -3.50 13.70 8.45
N THR A 123 -3.02 13.22 7.29
CA THR A 123 -2.49 14.07 6.23
C THR A 123 -3.28 13.83 4.95
N ARG A 124 -4.29 14.69 4.73
CA ARG A 124 -5.21 14.60 3.58
C ARG A 124 -4.46 14.51 2.24
N GLU A 125 -3.28 15.12 2.16
CA GLU A 125 -2.40 15.22 1.01
C GLU A 125 -1.57 13.95 0.74
N ALA A 126 -1.26 13.13 1.77
CA ALA A 126 -0.43 11.93 1.59
C ALA A 126 -1.08 10.91 0.64
N SER A 127 -2.42 10.89 0.63
CA SER A 127 -3.22 10.04 -0.23
C SER A 127 -3.46 10.61 -1.64
N ASP A 128 -3.01 11.84 -1.95
CA ASP A 128 -3.28 12.50 -3.25
C ASP A 128 -2.68 11.75 -4.44
N TYR A 129 -1.53 11.09 -4.25
CA TYR A 129 -0.96 10.23 -5.27
C TYR A 129 -1.94 9.13 -5.70
N TRP A 130 -2.54 8.42 -4.74
CA TRP A 130 -3.45 7.33 -5.04
C TRP A 130 -4.82 7.79 -5.54
N LYS A 131 -5.29 8.96 -5.09
CA LYS A 131 -6.47 9.62 -5.67
C LYS A 131 -6.24 9.95 -7.14
N TYR A 132 -5.09 10.54 -7.47
CA TYR A 132 -4.68 10.85 -8.84
C TYR A 132 -4.58 9.58 -9.70
N VAL A 133 -3.98 8.51 -9.18
CA VAL A 133 -3.88 7.21 -9.87
C VAL A 133 -5.27 6.64 -10.17
N LEU A 134 -6.19 6.61 -9.20
CA LEU A 134 -7.53 6.10 -9.44
C LEU A 134 -8.28 6.97 -10.47
N VAL A 135 -8.20 8.29 -10.39
CA VAL A 135 -8.84 9.20 -11.37
C VAL A 135 -8.30 8.94 -12.77
N LYS A 136 -6.97 8.88 -12.92
CA LYS A 136 -6.30 8.78 -14.22
C LYS A 136 -6.53 7.44 -14.91
N TYR A 137 -6.58 6.36 -14.14
CA TYR A 137 -6.66 4.99 -14.67
C TYR A 137 -7.97 4.29 -14.30
N ASN A 138 -9.02 5.04 -13.95
CA ASN A 138 -10.29 4.53 -13.44
C ASN A 138 -10.88 3.45 -14.36
N ASP A 139 -11.01 3.77 -15.65
CA ASP A 139 -11.56 2.87 -16.67
C ASP A 139 -10.68 1.64 -16.88
N SER A 140 -9.36 1.79 -16.85
CA SER A 140 -8.42 0.68 -16.99
C SER A 140 -8.53 -0.31 -15.83
N PHE A 141 -8.62 0.19 -14.60
CA PHE A 141 -8.84 -0.68 -13.43
C PHE A 141 -10.21 -1.34 -13.46
N ALA A 142 -11.25 -0.60 -13.86
CA ALA A 142 -12.60 -1.14 -13.96
C ALA A 142 -12.65 -2.30 -14.98
N GLN A 143 -12.03 -2.12 -16.15
CA GLN A 143 -11.92 -3.16 -17.16
C GLN A 143 -11.17 -4.39 -16.66
N GLU A 144 -9.97 -4.20 -16.10
CA GLU A 144 -9.14 -5.29 -15.57
C GLU A 144 -9.83 -6.08 -14.44
N TYR A 145 -10.66 -5.40 -13.64
CA TYR A 145 -11.34 -6.00 -12.50
C TYR A 145 -12.75 -6.51 -12.83
N ASN A 146 -13.17 -6.43 -14.10
CA ASN A 146 -14.54 -6.73 -14.54
C ASN A 146 -15.59 -6.00 -13.67
N ALA A 147 -15.36 -4.71 -13.46
CA ALA A 147 -16.14 -3.83 -12.62
C ALA A 147 -16.55 -2.57 -13.42
N LYS A 148 -17.37 -1.71 -12.80
CA LYS A 148 -17.66 -0.38 -13.34
C LYS A 148 -16.70 0.67 -12.76
N PRO A 149 -16.41 1.77 -13.47
CA PRO A 149 -15.58 2.85 -12.95
C PRO A 149 -16.10 3.39 -11.62
N ALA A 150 -15.18 3.82 -10.75
CA ALA A 150 -15.50 4.46 -9.47
C ALA A 150 -16.15 5.84 -9.70
N ASP A 151 -17.09 6.20 -8.82
CA ASP A 151 -17.66 7.56 -8.76
C ASP A 151 -16.74 8.49 -7.97
N VAL A 152 -15.56 8.80 -8.54
CA VAL A 152 -14.57 9.64 -7.88
C VAL A 152 -15.08 11.07 -7.63
N PRO A 153 -14.84 11.65 -6.43
CA PRO A 153 -15.23 13.04 -6.12
C PRO A 153 -14.64 14.04 -7.11
N GLY A 154 -15.41 15.07 -7.45
CA GLY A 154 -14.97 16.13 -8.39
C GLY A 154 -13.64 16.78 -7.97
N ALA A 155 -13.42 16.97 -6.66
CA ALA A 155 -12.18 17.53 -6.13
C ALA A 155 -10.93 16.72 -6.51
N TRP A 156 -11.03 15.40 -6.66
CA TRP A 156 -9.89 14.54 -7.02
C TRP A 156 -9.44 14.74 -8.45
N ARG A 157 -10.37 15.15 -9.33
CA ARG A 157 -10.09 15.44 -10.75
C ARG A 157 -9.23 16.68 -10.93
N ASN A 158 -9.13 17.51 -9.91
CA ASN A 158 -8.32 18.72 -9.91
C ASN A 158 -6.90 18.49 -9.33
N ILE A 159 -6.59 17.29 -8.84
CA ILE A 159 -5.26 16.96 -8.33
C ILE A 159 -4.30 16.90 -9.53
N THR A 160 -3.25 17.73 -9.51
CA THR A 160 -2.23 17.69 -10.57
C THR A 160 -1.20 16.59 -10.30
N LYS A 161 -0.43 16.24 -11.34
CA LYS A 161 0.68 15.28 -11.19
C LYS A 161 1.71 15.79 -10.19
N GLU A 162 1.96 17.09 -10.16
CA GLU A 162 2.92 17.74 -9.27
C GLU A 162 2.44 17.67 -7.81
N GLN A 163 1.15 17.89 -7.56
CA GLN A 163 0.55 17.72 -6.23
C GLN A 163 0.62 16.27 -5.76
N ALA A 164 0.26 15.32 -6.64
CA ALA A 164 0.36 13.89 -6.37
C ALA A 164 1.79 13.46 -6.01
N LEU A 165 2.80 13.93 -6.77
CA LEU A 165 4.20 13.64 -6.49
C LEU A 165 4.70 14.32 -5.20
N LYS A 166 4.24 15.54 -4.91
CA LYS A 166 4.58 16.25 -3.68
C LYS A 166 4.07 15.49 -2.46
N GLY A 167 2.80 15.08 -2.44
CA GLY A 167 2.23 14.29 -1.34
C GLY A 167 2.97 12.98 -1.11
N LEU A 168 3.39 12.30 -2.19
CA LEU A 168 4.21 11.09 -2.08
C LEU A 168 5.58 11.36 -1.45
N LYS A 169 6.26 12.43 -1.85
CA LYS A 169 7.56 12.82 -1.29
C LYS A 169 7.47 13.16 0.19
N GLU A 170 6.44 13.91 0.59
CA GLU A 170 6.19 14.29 1.99
C GLU A 170 5.91 13.06 2.85
N ALA A 171 5.07 12.12 2.36
CA ALA A 171 4.73 10.92 3.11
C ALA A 171 5.94 10.00 3.40
N PHE A 172 6.91 9.94 2.47
CA PHE A 172 8.09 9.08 2.59
C PHE A 172 9.38 9.84 2.92
N ASN A 173 9.29 11.12 3.28
CA ASN A 173 10.45 11.99 3.56
C ASN A 173 11.52 11.96 2.46
N ILE A 174 11.10 11.88 1.20
CA ILE A 174 11.99 11.88 0.04
C ILE A 174 12.35 13.33 -0.29
N LYS A 175 13.64 13.66 -0.18
CA LYS A 175 14.19 14.98 -0.54
C LYS A 175 14.18 15.18 -2.06
#